data_AF-T0Y1G6-F1
#
_entry.id   AF-T0Y1G6-F1
#
_cell.length_a   1.000
_cell.length_b   1.000
_cell.length_c   1.000
_cell.angle_alpha   90.00
_cell.angle_beta   90.00
_cell.angle_gamma   90.00
#
_symmetry.space_group_name_H-M   'P 1'
#
loop_
_entity.id
_entity.type
_entity.pdbx_description
1 polymer ?
#
loop_
_entity_poly.entity_id
_entity_poly.type
_entity_poly.pdbx_seq_one_letter_code
_entity_poly.pdbx_strand_id
1 'polypeptide(L)'
;KGSATGTRFVLGSEVCTIFEDRQGKTRKIHNCILAPSVEVVGQINEQLSKFGSLDSDGRPILNNISPAELVERLISVDPGIFVFPAHLWTPWFGAFGAFSGFNSIKEAYGDQAKNIHAYETGLSSDPLMNWTISKLDKYAMLSGSDAHS
;
A
#
# COMPACT_ATOMS: atom_id res chain seq x y z
N LYS A 1 -17.42 20.41 -23.23
CA LYS A 1 -16.07 19.96 -22.83
C LYS A 1 -15.37 21.14 -22.17
N GLY A 2 -15.51 21.26 -20.85
CA GLY A 2 -15.25 22.49 -20.10
C GLY A 2 -13.78 22.65 -19.74
N SER A 3 -13.22 23.81 -20.09
CA SER A 3 -11.89 24.27 -19.69
C SER A 3 -11.84 24.59 -18.20
N ALA A 4 -10.87 24.02 -17.47
CA ALA A 4 -10.32 24.63 -16.26
C ALA A 4 -8.94 24.03 -15.94
N THR A 5 -7.95 24.89 -15.91
CA THR A 5 -6.58 24.69 -15.40
C THR A 5 -6.56 24.52 -13.87
N GLY A 6 -7.36 23.58 -13.34
CA GLY A 6 -7.47 23.29 -11.91
C GLY A 6 -6.65 22.06 -11.50
N THR A 7 -6.14 22.07 -10.26
CA THR A 7 -5.50 20.91 -9.64
C THR A 7 -6.45 19.72 -9.62
N ARG A 8 -5.98 18.57 -10.11
CA ARG A 8 -6.74 17.32 -10.10
C ARG A 8 -6.32 16.48 -8.92
N PHE A 9 -7.29 15.78 -8.33
CA PHE A 9 -7.08 14.89 -7.20
C PHE A 9 -7.48 13.47 -7.58
N VAL A 10 -6.83 12.51 -6.94
CA VAL A 10 -7.17 11.08 -6.97
C VAL A 10 -7.59 10.70 -5.56
N LEU A 11 -8.61 9.84 -5.44
CA LEU A 11 -9.06 9.33 -4.14
C LEU A 11 -8.03 8.32 -3.65
N GLY A 12 -7.27 8.69 -2.63
CA GLY A 12 -6.22 7.83 -2.09
C GLY A 12 -6.10 7.93 -0.58
N SER A 13 -5.63 6.85 0.03
CA SER A 13 -5.30 6.78 1.45
C SER A 13 -4.15 5.81 1.68
N GLU A 14 -3.34 6.07 2.70
CA GLU A 14 -2.35 5.13 3.21
C GLU A 14 -2.93 4.41 4.44
N VAL A 15 -2.74 3.10 4.53
CA VAL A 15 -3.14 2.29 5.68
C VAL A 15 -1.96 1.47 6.21
N CYS A 16 -1.93 1.24 7.52
CA CYS A 16 -0.92 0.42 8.17
C CYS A 16 -1.50 -0.95 8.53
N THR A 17 -0.98 -2.02 7.93
CA THR A 17 -1.33 -3.40 8.34
C THR A 17 -0.39 -3.87 9.43
N ILE A 18 -0.92 -4.33 10.55
CA ILE A 18 -0.18 -4.97 11.65
C ILE A 18 -0.69 -6.39 11.86
N PHE A 19 0.19 -7.38 11.73
CA PHE A 19 -0.15 -8.79 11.86
C PHE A 19 1.06 -9.62 12.27
N GLU A 20 0.82 -10.85 12.75
CA GLU A 20 1.87 -11.84 12.96
C GLU A 20 1.99 -12.72 11.71
N ASP A 21 3.21 -12.87 11.17
CA ASP A 21 3.43 -13.78 10.05
C ASP A 21 3.48 -15.25 10.50
N ARG A 22 3.59 -16.17 9.53
CA ARG A 22 3.64 -17.62 9.79
C ARG A 22 4.84 -18.06 10.64
N GLN A 23 5.84 -17.20 10.84
CA GLN A 23 7.02 -17.47 11.65
C GLN A 23 6.92 -16.84 13.05
N GLY A 24 5.76 -16.27 13.41
CA GLY A 24 5.57 -15.62 14.70
C GLY A 24 6.16 -14.21 14.77
N LYS A 25 6.58 -13.61 13.63
CA LYS A 25 7.15 -12.26 13.62
C LYS A 25 6.06 -11.23 13.40
N THR A 26 6.00 -10.22 14.25
CA THR A 26 5.15 -9.05 14.03
C THR A 26 5.63 -8.26 12.82
N ARG A 27 4.73 -8.07 11.87
CA ARG A 27 4.90 -7.30 10.64
C ARG A 27 4.07 -6.04 10.74
N LYS A 28 4.65 -4.95 10.23
CA LYS A 28 4.01 -3.64 10.14
C LYS A 28 4.39 -3.08 8.78
N ILE A 29 3.39 -2.85 7.93
CA ILE A 29 3.59 -2.49 6.53
C ILE A 29 2.58 -1.41 6.13
N HIS A 30 3.05 -0.33 5.53
CA HIS A 30 2.19 0.68 4.94
C HIS A 30 1.85 0.34 3.49
N ASN A 31 0.60 0.59 3.13
CA ASN A 31 0.07 0.34 1.79
C ASN A 31 -0.72 1.57 1.36
N CYS A 32 -0.47 2.06 0.16
CA CYS A 32 -1.31 3.05 -0.48
C CYS A 32 -2.44 2.36 -1.25
N ILE A 33 -3.63 2.94 -1.16
CA ILE A 33 -4.84 2.50 -1.84
C ILE A 33 -5.35 3.68 -2.66
N LEU A 34 -5.58 3.48 -3.95
CA LEU A 34 -6.27 4.42 -4.82
C LEU A 34 -7.62 3.82 -5.25
N ALA A 35 -8.68 4.61 -5.12
CA ALA A 35 -10.04 4.18 -5.42
C ALA A 35 -10.59 4.86 -6.70
N PRO A 36 -11.39 4.16 -7.51
CA PRO A 36 -11.94 4.70 -8.75
C PRO A 36 -13.10 5.68 -8.53
N SER A 37 -13.82 5.59 -7.41
CA SER A 37 -14.95 6.47 -7.09
C SER A 37 -15.22 6.58 -5.59
N VAL A 38 -16.03 7.56 -5.19
CA VAL A 38 -16.41 7.80 -3.79
C VAL A 38 -17.31 6.66 -3.26
N GLU A 39 -18.13 6.08 -4.12
CA GLU A 39 -18.96 4.91 -3.78
C GLU A 39 -18.07 3.71 -3.42
N VAL A 40 -17.01 3.47 -4.20
CA VAL A 40 -16.04 2.41 -3.90
C VAL A 40 -15.28 2.71 -2.61
N VAL A 41 -14.96 3.98 -2.31
CA VAL A 41 -14.39 4.37 -0.99
C VAL A 41 -15.31 3.97 0.16
N GLY A 42 -16.62 4.15 0.02
CA GLY A 42 -17.60 3.70 1.03
C GLY A 42 -17.53 2.20 1.30
N GLN A 43 -17.40 1.39 0.24
CA GLN A 43 -17.29 -0.06 0.34
C GLN A 43 -15.93 -0.52 0.89
N ILE A 44 -14.84 0.18 0.54
CA ILE A 44 -13.52 -0.01 1.14
C ILE A 44 -13.62 0.19 2.66
N ASN A 45 -14.22 1.29 3.10
CA ASN A 45 -14.37 1.60 4.52
C ASN A 45 -15.17 0.51 5.26
N GLU A 46 -16.23 -0.03 4.65
CA GLU A 46 -16.98 -1.15 5.23
C GLU A 46 -16.13 -2.43 5.40
N GLN A 47 -15.23 -2.72 4.46
CA GLN A 47 -14.32 -3.86 4.59
C GLN A 47 -13.25 -3.63 5.66
N LEU A 48 -12.67 -2.43 5.70
CA LEU A 48 -11.51 -2.14 6.56
C LEU A 48 -11.90 -1.85 8.02
N SER A 49 -13.12 -1.38 8.30
CA SER A 49 -13.60 -1.09 9.66
C SER A 49 -13.62 -2.32 10.58
N LYS A 50 -13.59 -3.51 10.00
CA LYS A 50 -13.51 -4.81 10.71
C LYS A 50 -12.15 -5.02 11.39
N PHE A 51 -11.13 -4.26 11.01
CA PHE A 51 -9.73 -4.45 11.45
C PHE A 51 -9.20 -3.28 12.30
N GLY A 52 -9.94 -2.18 12.41
CA GLY A 52 -9.53 -1.01 13.18
C GLY A 52 -10.50 0.16 13.04
N SER A 53 -10.31 1.17 13.88
CA SER A 53 -11.01 2.46 13.72
C SER A 53 -10.44 3.20 12.52
N LEU A 54 -11.33 3.66 11.64
CA LEU A 54 -10.98 4.45 10.45
C LEU A 54 -11.13 5.96 10.69
N ASP A 55 -11.72 6.34 11.82
CA ASP A 55 -12.05 7.71 12.19
C ASP A 55 -11.08 8.31 13.22
N SER A 56 -10.24 7.49 13.88
CA SER A 56 -9.30 7.95 14.89
C SER A 56 -8.00 8.54 14.34
N ASP A 57 -7.57 8.15 13.14
CA ASP A 57 -6.28 8.52 12.54
C ASP A 57 -6.43 8.68 11.01
N GLY A 58 -5.72 9.63 10.41
CA GLY A 58 -5.68 9.83 8.96
C GLY A 58 -4.98 8.70 8.20
N ARG A 59 -4.15 7.89 8.88
CA ARG A 59 -3.62 6.61 8.43
C ARG A 59 -4.11 5.50 9.39
N PRO A 60 -5.25 4.88 9.10
CA PRO A 60 -5.79 3.83 9.95
C PRO A 60 -4.81 2.67 10.15
N ILE A 61 -4.72 2.20 11.39
CA ILE A 61 -4.00 0.98 11.75
C ILE A 61 -4.99 -0.19 11.72
N LEU A 62 -4.73 -1.15 10.84
CA LEU A 62 -5.53 -2.34 10.65
C LEU A 62 -4.82 -3.52 11.30
N ASN A 63 -5.43 -4.07 12.35
CA ASN A 63 -4.88 -5.16 13.14
C ASN A 63 -5.33 -6.52 12.61
N ASN A 64 -4.47 -7.52 12.76
CA ASN A 64 -4.72 -8.92 12.39
C ASN A 64 -5.11 -9.10 10.91
N ILE A 65 -4.56 -8.26 10.04
CA ILE A 65 -4.71 -8.38 8.59
C ILE A 65 -3.35 -8.25 7.90
N SER A 66 -3.06 -9.16 6.97
CA SER A 66 -1.85 -9.11 6.17
C SER A 66 -2.02 -8.25 4.91
N PRO A 67 -0.94 -7.71 4.30
CA PRO A 67 -1.02 -7.03 3.01
C PRO A 67 -1.64 -7.89 1.91
N ALA A 68 -1.41 -9.21 1.94
CA ALA A 68 -2.07 -10.14 1.03
C ALA A 68 -3.59 -10.13 1.20
N GLU A 69 -4.09 -10.31 2.44
CA GLU A 69 -5.52 -10.30 2.73
C GLU A 69 -6.16 -8.93 2.46
N LEU A 70 -5.44 -7.83 2.74
CA LEU A 70 -5.86 -6.48 2.39
C LEU A 70 -6.16 -6.39 0.89
N VAL A 71 -5.20 -6.77 0.05
CA VAL A 71 -5.37 -6.71 -1.42
C VAL A 71 -6.51 -7.60 -1.89
N GLU A 72 -6.62 -8.83 -1.36
CA GLU A 72 -7.70 -9.75 -1.73
C GLU A 72 -9.08 -9.18 -1.46
N ARG A 73 -9.27 -8.58 -0.27
CA ARG A 73 -10.54 -7.97 0.12
C ARG A 73 -10.86 -6.77 -0.75
N LEU A 74 -9.89 -5.91 -1.02
CA LEU A 74 -10.09 -4.70 -1.82
C LEU A 74 -10.41 -5.04 -3.28
N ILE A 75 -9.66 -5.94 -3.92
CA ILE A 75 -9.95 -6.35 -5.30
C ILE A 75 -11.30 -7.06 -5.43
N SER A 76 -11.77 -7.72 -4.37
CA SER A 76 -13.12 -8.31 -4.33
C SER A 76 -14.25 -7.26 -4.25
N VAL A 77 -13.95 -6.06 -3.76
CA VAL A 77 -14.88 -4.92 -3.78
C VAL A 77 -14.99 -4.35 -5.18
N ASP A 78 -13.84 -3.97 -5.76
CA ASP A 78 -13.77 -3.44 -7.11
C ASP A 78 -12.38 -3.73 -7.71
N PRO A 79 -12.30 -4.35 -8.90
CA PRO A 79 -11.01 -4.69 -9.53
C PRO A 79 -10.22 -3.46 -10.01
N GLY A 80 -10.83 -2.28 -10.04
CA GLY A 80 -10.20 -1.00 -10.32
C GLY A 80 -9.53 -0.35 -9.11
N ILE A 81 -9.60 -0.95 -7.91
CA ILE A 81 -8.82 -0.48 -6.75
C ILE A 81 -7.35 -0.80 -6.99
N PHE A 82 -6.50 0.22 -6.85
CA PHE A 82 -5.08 0.11 -7.08
C PHE A 82 -4.32 0.15 -5.75
N VAL A 83 -3.58 -0.92 -5.44
CA VAL A 83 -2.84 -1.05 -4.18
C VAL A 83 -1.35 -1.21 -4.46
N PHE A 84 -0.52 -0.50 -3.70
CA PHE A 84 0.94 -0.63 -3.77
C PHE A 84 1.58 -0.40 -2.39
N PRO A 85 2.74 -1.03 -2.10
CA PRO A 85 3.50 -0.73 -0.89
C PRO A 85 3.97 0.72 -0.89
N ALA A 86 3.71 1.43 0.22
CA ALA A 86 4.27 2.75 0.46
C ALA A 86 5.76 2.63 0.81
N HIS A 87 6.53 3.65 0.42
CA HIS A 87 7.94 3.86 0.78
C HIS A 87 8.74 2.55 1.03
N LEU A 88 8.91 1.76 -0.03
CA LEU A 88 9.29 0.34 -0.01
C LEU A 88 10.46 0.02 0.92
N TRP A 89 11.47 0.90 0.96
CA TRP A 89 12.75 0.69 1.63
C TRP A 89 12.88 1.38 2.99
N THR A 90 11.90 2.19 3.41
CA THR A 90 11.98 2.87 4.72
C THR A 90 12.13 1.81 5.82
N PRO A 91 13.11 1.93 6.74
CA PRO A 91 13.43 0.86 7.70
C PRO A 91 12.25 0.40 8.54
N TRP A 92 11.35 1.33 8.84
CA TRP A 92 10.10 1.13 9.56
C TRP A 92 8.93 1.16 8.57
N PHE A 93 8.00 0.23 8.71
CA PHE A 93 6.75 0.18 7.92
C PHE A 93 6.90 0.00 6.40
N GLY A 94 8.11 0.08 5.82
CA GLY A 94 8.35 -0.29 4.43
C GLY A 94 8.20 -1.80 4.22
N ALA A 95 7.69 -2.21 3.07
CA ALA A 95 7.54 -3.64 2.78
C ALA A 95 8.88 -4.37 2.72
N PHE A 96 9.99 -3.69 2.42
CA PHE A 96 11.39 -4.18 2.54
C PHE A 96 12.15 -3.52 3.68
N GLY A 97 11.44 -2.92 4.65
CA GLY A 97 12.04 -2.27 5.81
C GLY A 97 12.81 -3.24 6.69
N ALA A 98 13.96 -2.80 7.19
CA ALA A 98 14.89 -3.63 7.97
C ALA A 98 14.28 -4.25 9.25
N PHE A 99 13.29 -3.61 9.86
CA PHE A 99 12.74 -4.05 11.15
C PHE A 99 11.54 -4.98 10.99
N SER A 100 10.53 -4.56 10.21
CA SER A 100 9.25 -5.26 10.09
C SER A 100 8.95 -5.82 8.69
N GLY A 101 9.80 -5.54 7.68
CA GLY A 101 9.58 -5.89 6.27
C GLY A 101 10.01 -7.30 5.86
N PHE A 102 9.82 -7.61 4.58
CA PHE A 102 10.07 -8.88 3.90
C PHE A 102 11.23 -8.76 2.90
N ASN A 103 11.66 -9.89 2.33
CA ASN A 103 12.73 -9.90 1.32
C ASN A 103 12.19 -9.87 -0.12
N SER A 104 10.86 -9.94 -0.31
CA SER A 104 10.23 -9.82 -1.62
C SER A 104 8.74 -9.45 -1.55
N ILE A 105 8.22 -8.87 -2.64
CA ILE A 105 6.78 -8.60 -2.81
C ILE A 105 5.97 -9.91 -2.73
N LYS A 106 6.52 -11.03 -3.24
CA LYS A 106 5.85 -12.34 -3.16
C LYS A 106 5.72 -12.83 -1.72
N GLU A 107 6.71 -12.59 -0.87
CA GLU A 107 6.62 -12.91 0.56
C GLU A 107 5.60 -12.01 1.29
N ALA A 108 5.57 -10.71 0.99
CA ALA A 108 4.67 -9.77 1.65
C ALA A 108 3.19 -9.93 1.23
N TYR A 109 2.95 -10.18 -0.06
CA TYR A 109 1.60 -10.18 -0.66
C TYR A 109 1.11 -11.56 -1.09
N GLY A 110 1.91 -12.62 -0.94
CA GLY A 110 1.49 -13.99 -1.26
C GLY A 110 0.95 -14.13 -2.69
N ASP A 111 -0.21 -14.75 -2.84
CA ASP A 111 -0.85 -14.93 -4.16
C ASP A 111 -1.46 -13.66 -4.73
N GLN A 112 -1.65 -12.64 -3.89
CA GLN A 112 -2.11 -11.31 -4.30
C GLN A 112 -0.97 -10.45 -4.86
N ALA A 113 0.28 -10.91 -4.83
CA ALA A 113 1.39 -10.26 -5.53
C ALA A 113 1.15 -10.07 -7.05
N LYS A 114 0.21 -10.84 -7.64
CA LYS A 114 -0.25 -10.69 -9.03
C LYS A 114 -1.05 -9.39 -9.29
N ASN A 115 -1.63 -8.81 -8.23
CA ASN A 115 -2.43 -7.58 -8.26
C ASN A 115 -1.60 -6.36 -7.83
N ILE A 116 -0.31 -6.55 -7.52
CA ILE A 116 0.63 -5.46 -7.28
C ILE A 116 1.32 -5.12 -8.60
N HIS A 117 1.16 -3.88 -9.04
CA HIS A 117 1.72 -3.41 -10.32
C HIS A 117 2.72 -2.27 -10.14
N ALA A 118 2.83 -1.71 -8.94
CA ALA A 118 3.73 -0.63 -8.62
C ALA A 118 4.26 -0.74 -7.19
N TYR A 119 5.28 0.03 -6.89
CA TYR A 119 5.73 0.32 -5.53
C TYR A 119 6.17 1.78 -5.44
N GLU A 120 6.09 2.36 -4.24
CA GLU A 120 6.65 3.67 -3.99
C GLU A 120 8.11 3.56 -3.51
N THR A 121 9.03 4.32 -4.11
CA THR A 121 10.45 4.30 -3.74
C THR A 121 10.70 4.80 -2.31
N GLY A 122 9.87 5.73 -1.85
CA GLY A 122 10.05 6.47 -0.60
C GLY A 122 11.26 7.41 -0.65
N LEU A 123 11.58 8.01 0.50
CA LEU A 123 12.69 8.97 0.65
C LEU A 123 14.06 8.30 0.89
N SER A 124 14.07 6.99 1.12
CA SER A 124 15.29 6.22 1.44
C SER A 124 15.90 5.48 0.25
N SER A 125 15.33 5.63 -0.95
CA SER A 125 15.88 5.03 -2.17
C SER A 125 15.63 5.92 -3.38
N ASP A 126 16.48 5.79 -4.40
CA ASP A 126 16.33 6.44 -5.70
C ASP A 126 16.12 5.41 -6.82
N PRO A 127 15.76 5.84 -8.05
CA PRO A 127 15.58 4.91 -9.17
C PRO A 127 16.81 4.05 -9.49
N LEU A 128 18.04 4.59 -9.35
CA LEU A 128 19.26 3.85 -9.65
C LEU A 128 19.45 2.66 -8.69
N MET A 129 19.21 2.87 -7.40
CA MET A 129 19.24 1.79 -6.39
C MET A 129 18.24 0.69 -6.74
N ASN A 130 17.01 1.09 -7.09
CA ASN A 130 15.93 0.14 -7.39
C ASN A 130 16.20 -0.70 -8.64
N TRP A 131 16.78 -0.10 -9.69
CA TRP A 131 17.17 -0.81 -10.91
C TRP A 131 18.28 -1.85 -10.71
N THR A 132 19.01 -1.81 -9.59
CA THR A 132 19.97 -2.90 -9.26
C THR A 132 19.27 -4.20 -8.86
N ILE A 133 17.97 -4.15 -8.55
CA ILE A 133 17.19 -5.29 -8.07
C ILE A 133 16.24 -5.76 -9.17
N SER A 134 16.71 -6.65 -10.04
CA SER A 134 15.93 -7.11 -11.22
C SER A 134 14.56 -7.72 -10.91
N LYS A 135 14.35 -8.18 -9.67
CA LYS A 135 13.02 -8.65 -9.20
C LYS A 135 11.97 -7.53 -9.18
N LEU A 136 12.39 -6.26 -9.19
CA LEU A 136 11.54 -5.09 -9.18
C LEU A 136 11.21 -4.54 -10.57
N ASP A 137 11.94 -4.95 -11.63
CA ASP A 137 11.83 -4.41 -12.99
C ASP A 137 10.42 -4.54 -13.60
N LYS A 138 9.62 -5.50 -13.10
CA LYS A 138 8.25 -5.74 -13.57
C LYS A 138 7.20 -4.84 -12.93
N TYR A 139 7.57 -4.02 -11.94
CA TYR A 139 6.65 -3.10 -11.26
C TYR A 139 6.97 -1.66 -11.65
N ALA A 140 5.95 -0.83 -11.79
CA ALA A 140 6.13 0.61 -11.97
C ALA A 140 6.68 1.25 -10.69
N MET A 141 7.66 2.13 -10.84
CA MET A 141 8.15 2.97 -9.75
C MET A 141 7.28 4.20 -9.60
N LEU A 142 6.82 4.45 -8.39
CA LEU A 142 6.14 5.68 -7.99
C LEU A 142 7.03 6.43 -6.99
N SER A 143 6.95 7.75 -6.99
CA SER A 143 7.66 8.59 -6.02
C SER A 143 6.68 9.62 -5.48
N GLY A 144 6.10 9.32 -4.32
CA GLY A 144 5.36 10.26 -3.49
C GLY A 144 6.29 11.00 -2.53
N SER A 145 5.91 12.19 -2.11
CA SER A 145 6.68 12.99 -1.15
C SER A 145 6.47 12.57 0.31
N ASP A 146 5.37 11.87 0.60
CA ASP A 146 4.88 11.63 1.96
C ASP A 146 4.78 12.95 2.76
N ALA A 147 4.15 13.97 2.15
CA ALA A 147 4.17 15.34 2.65
C ALA A 147 3.27 15.50 3.88
N HIS A 148 3.85 16.06 4.95
CA HIS A 148 3.18 16.39 6.21
C HIS A 148 3.22 17.91 6.54
N SER A 149 3.78 18.74 5.65
CA SER A 149 3.85 20.21 5.75
C SER A 149 4.12 20.85 4.39
#